data_AF-A0A1B7HQR8-F1
#
_entry.id   AF-A0A1B7HQR8-F1
#
_cell.length_a   1.000
_cell.length_b   1.000
_cell.length_c   1.000
_cell.angle_alpha   90.00
_cell.angle_beta   90.00
_cell.angle_gamma   90.00
#
_symmetry.space_group_name_H-M   'P 1'
#
loop_
_entity.id
_entity.type
_entity.pdbx_description
1 polymer ?
#
loop_
_entity_poly.entity_id
_entity_poly.type
_entity_poly.pdbx_seq_one_letter_code
_entity_poly.pdbx_strand_id
1 'polypeptide(L)'
;MAFTVGENYAFRDIQKRYKSLKPGEKGLSQGGFLNPSRGNSSTSIRAIFARREVNGPLDNLLFISGDNAYRNYFNRLGKVQKEWSPFLYFKEKNGEWSYMGHSKVDRLLEPGSEELTLLLDEMGCTLEKVGEADGKPLWQLSAFGWQGFNRPRKLEFIAVLQQDV
;
A
#
# COMPACT_ATOMS: atom_id res chain seq x y z
N MET A 1 -23.23 -0.34 -8.28
CA MET A 1 -22.14 -0.53 -9.27
C MET A 1 -20.89 -0.94 -8.52
N ALA A 2 -20.32 -2.09 -8.88
CA ALA A 2 -19.04 -2.55 -8.34
C ALA A 2 -17.87 -1.77 -8.96
N PHE A 3 -16.67 -1.93 -8.38
CA PHE A 3 -15.43 -1.50 -9.03
C PHE A 3 -14.97 -2.60 -9.99
N THR A 4 -14.43 -2.23 -11.14
CA THR A 4 -13.86 -3.16 -12.13
C THR A 4 -12.35 -3.14 -12.01
N VAL A 5 -11.70 -4.31 -11.94
CA VAL A 5 -10.24 -4.40 -11.87
C VAL A 5 -9.62 -3.78 -13.13
N GLY A 6 -8.59 -2.96 -12.95
CA GLY A 6 -7.90 -2.24 -14.02
C GLY A 6 -8.57 -0.94 -14.46
N GLU A 7 -9.82 -0.67 -14.07
CA GLU A 7 -10.44 0.63 -14.34
C GLU A 7 -9.86 1.73 -13.45
N ASN A 8 -9.70 2.92 -14.03
CA ASN A 8 -9.25 4.12 -13.34
C ASN A 8 -10.46 4.95 -12.90
N TYR A 9 -10.35 5.55 -11.72
CA TYR A 9 -11.38 6.41 -11.17
C TYR A 9 -10.77 7.66 -10.53
N ALA A 10 -11.45 8.79 -10.68
CA ALA A 10 -11.21 9.94 -9.81
C ALA A 10 -11.60 9.60 -8.37
N PHE A 11 -10.86 10.13 -7.39
CA PHE A 11 -11.13 9.83 -5.97
C PHE A 11 -12.58 10.17 -5.55
N ARG A 12 -13.15 11.25 -6.11
CA ARG A 12 -14.54 11.64 -5.86
C ARG A 12 -15.54 10.55 -6.25
N ASP A 13 -15.31 9.86 -7.38
CA ASP A 13 -16.17 8.80 -7.86
C ASP A 13 -16.02 7.53 -7.03
N ILE A 14 -14.80 7.23 -6.60
CA ILE A 14 -14.53 6.12 -5.66
C ILE A 14 -15.27 6.33 -4.36
N GLN A 15 -15.21 7.54 -3.80
CA GLN A 15 -15.90 7.87 -2.56
C GLN A 15 -17.42 7.75 -2.73
N LYS A 16 -17.99 8.20 -3.86
CA LYS A 16 -19.42 8.08 -4.17
C LYS A 16 -19.85 6.60 -4.30
N ARG A 17 -19.10 5.79 -5.07
CA ARG A 17 -19.37 4.34 -5.21
C ARG A 17 -19.24 3.61 -3.88
N TYR A 18 -18.18 3.86 -3.13
CA TYR A 18 -17.96 3.26 -1.81
C TYR A 18 -19.14 3.51 -0.87
N LYS A 19 -19.58 4.77 -0.77
CA LYS A 19 -20.74 5.15 0.06
C LYS A 19 -22.05 4.49 -0.38
N SER A 20 -22.21 4.26 -1.68
CA SER A 20 -23.37 3.52 -2.20
C SER A 20 -23.31 2.02 -1.89
N LEU A 21 -22.12 1.41 -1.89
CA LEU A 21 -21.92 -0.02 -1.61
C LEU A 21 -21.96 -0.36 -0.12
N LYS A 22 -21.49 0.57 0.72
CA LYS A 22 -21.40 0.41 2.18
C LYS A 22 -22.17 1.54 2.88
N PRO A 23 -23.52 1.57 2.76
CA PRO A 23 -24.32 2.56 3.44
C PRO A 23 -24.13 2.43 4.96
N GLY A 24 -23.94 3.55 5.65
CA GLY A 24 -23.66 3.59 7.09
C GLY A 24 -22.18 3.53 7.47
N GLU A 25 -21.28 3.09 6.58
CA GLU A 25 -19.85 3.18 6.84
C GLU A 25 -19.32 4.60 6.69
N LYS A 26 -18.30 4.97 7.47
CA LYS A 26 -17.62 6.26 7.30
C LYS A 26 -16.90 6.29 5.94
N GLY A 27 -16.82 7.47 5.32
CA GLY A 27 -16.24 7.64 3.99
C GLY A 27 -14.75 7.35 3.92
N LEU A 28 -14.26 7.20 2.69
CA LEU A 28 -12.84 7.08 2.38
C LEU A 28 -12.15 8.45 2.48
N SER A 29 -10.82 8.45 2.62
CA SER A 29 -10.04 9.68 2.53
C SER A 29 -8.87 9.49 1.57
N GLN A 30 -8.51 10.58 0.88
CA GLN A 30 -7.47 10.62 -0.16
C GLN A 30 -6.03 10.67 0.41
N GLY A 31 -5.91 10.71 1.74
CA GLY A 31 -4.64 10.88 2.45
C GLY A 31 -3.78 9.63 2.48
N GLY A 32 -3.39 9.11 1.30
CA GLY A 32 -2.45 7.99 1.16
C GLY A 32 -2.82 6.76 1.98
N PHE A 33 -1.83 5.89 2.19
CA PHE A 33 -1.94 4.63 2.93
C PHE A 33 -2.78 4.82 4.20
N LEU A 34 -3.98 4.25 4.16
CA LEU A 34 -4.79 3.96 5.35
C LEU A 34 -5.31 5.22 6.06
N ASN A 35 -6.50 5.65 5.67
CA ASN A 35 -7.33 6.42 6.59
C ASN A 35 -8.78 5.92 6.52
N PRO A 36 -9.20 5.05 7.46
CA PRO A 36 -10.54 5.21 7.97
C PRO A 36 -10.60 6.61 8.60
N SER A 37 -11.46 7.47 8.04
CA SER A 37 -12.09 8.64 8.69
C SER A 37 -11.66 8.93 10.13
N ARG A 38 -11.09 10.12 10.38
CA ARG A 38 -10.70 10.64 11.69
C ARG A 38 -11.77 10.33 12.78
N GLY A 39 -11.29 9.97 13.98
CA GLY A 39 -12.12 9.89 15.20
C GLY A 39 -12.73 8.53 15.51
N ASN A 40 -12.01 7.42 15.38
CA ASN A 40 -12.30 6.22 16.16
C ASN A 40 -11.01 5.40 16.36
N SER A 41 -10.92 4.62 17.45
CA SER A 41 -9.90 3.60 17.73
C SER A 41 -9.87 2.44 16.71
N SER A 42 -10.54 2.61 15.58
CA SER A 42 -10.74 1.59 14.57
C SER A 42 -9.44 1.36 13.79
N THR A 43 -8.93 0.15 13.90
CA THR A 43 -7.79 -0.36 13.16
C THR A 43 -8.17 -0.95 11.79
N SER A 44 -9.46 -0.89 11.41
CA SER A 44 -9.95 -1.50 10.17
C SER A 44 -9.42 -0.78 8.94
N ILE A 45 -8.90 -1.55 8.00
CA ILE A 45 -8.46 -1.07 6.70
C ILE A 45 -9.58 -1.34 5.69
N ARG A 46 -10.20 -0.28 5.15
CA ARG A 46 -11.27 -0.39 4.14
C ARG A 46 -10.73 -0.29 2.72
N ALA A 47 -9.77 0.62 2.54
CA ALA A 47 -9.13 0.85 1.27
C ALA A 47 -7.69 1.34 1.47
N ILE A 48 -6.82 0.99 0.51
CA ILE A 48 -5.45 1.50 0.39
C ILE A 48 -5.32 2.22 -0.94
N PHE A 49 -4.74 3.41 -0.89
CA PHE A 49 -4.42 4.25 -2.04
C PHE A 49 -2.90 4.39 -2.15
N ALA A 50 -2.28 3.54 -2.96
CA ALA A 50 -0.83 3.52 -3.17
C ALA A 50 -0.42 4.49 -4.29
N ARG A 51 0.29 5.55 -3.91
CA ARG A 51 0.85 6.50 -4.87
C ARG A 51 2.06 5.92 -5.57
N ARG A 52 2.10 6.01 -6.90
CA ARG A 52 3.19 5.44 -7.72
C ARG A 52 4.54 6.02 -7.34
N GLU A 53 4.61 7.33 -7.12
CA GLU A 53 5.85 8.02 -6.74
C GLU A 53 6.42 7.58 -5.38
N VAL A 54 5.55 7.07 -4.49
CA VAL A 54 5.89 6.71 -3.12
C VAL A 54 6.11 5.22 -2.96
N ASN A 55 5.28 4.43 -3.62
CA ASN A 55 5.22 2.98 -3.44
C ASN A 55 5.80 2.21 -4.62
N GLY A 56 6.17 2.91 -5.69
CA GLY A 56 6.80 2.33 -6.86
C GLY A 56 5.86 1.54 -7.76
N PRO A 57 6.44 0.80 -8.73
CA PRO A 57 5.68 0.19 -9.81
C PRO A 57 5.15 -1.22 -9.50
N LEU A 58 5.48 -1.83 -8.36
CA LEU A 58 5.07 -3.20 -8.04
C LEU A 58 3.63 -3.25 -7.49
N ASP A 59 2.77 -4.07 -8.08
CA ASP A 59 1.32 -4.09 -7.79
C ASP A 59 0.97 -4.95 -6.57
N ASN A 60 1.83 -5.87 -6.19
CA ASN A 60 1.63 -6.80 -5.08
C ASN A 60 2.42 -6.39 -3.82
N LEU A 61 3.12 -5.26 -3.81
CA LEU A 61 3.94 -4.83 -2.66
C LEU A 61 3.55 -3.42 -2.21
N LEU A 62 3.40 -3.25 -0.90
CA LEU A 62 3.31 -1.93 -0.27
C LEU A 62 4.56 -1.66 0.56
N PHE A 63 5.38 -0.73 0.07
CA PHE A 63 6.51 -0.17 0.80
C PHE A 63 6.04 0.91 1.78
N ILE A 64 6.10 0.61 3.08
CA ILE A 64 5.55 1.47 4.14
C ILE A 64 6.66 2.32 4.76
N SER A 65 6.44 3.64 4.75
CA SER A 65 7.31 4.65 5.37
C SER A 65 6.54 5.53 6.34
N GLY A 66 7.25 6.05 7.35
CA GLY A 66 6.70 7.03 8.29
C GLY A 66 5.60 6.42 9.16
N ASP A 67 5.74 5.15 9.51
CA ASP A 67 4.94 4.54 10.57
C ASP A 67 5.31 5.17 11.92
N ASN A 68 4.32 5.32 12.80
CA ASN A 68 4.48 5.92 14.12
C ASN A 68 3.27 5.57 15.00
N ALA A 69 3.32 5.94 16.28
CA ALA A 69 2.23 5.66 17.23
C ALA A 69 0.84 6.20 16.80
N TYR A 70 0.81 7.26 15.97
CA TYR A 70 -0.45 7.84 15.47
C TYR A 70 -1.01 7.07 14.25
N ARG A 71 -0.15 6.69 13.30
CA ARG A 71 -0.55 5.98 12.07
C ARG A 71 -0.71 4.49 12.30
N ASN A 72 0.26 3.90 13.00
CA ASN A 72 0.29 2.53 13.47
C ASN A 72 0.00 1.50 12.36
N TYR A 73 0.66 1.69 11.21
CA TYR A 73 0.47 0.88 10.01
C TYR A 73 0.85 -0.58 10.24
N PHE A 74 1.94 -0.84 10.98
CA PHE A 74 2.38 -2.20 11.27
C PHE A 74 1.29 -3.00 11.98
N ASN A 75 0.74 -2.48 13.08
CA ASN A 75 -0.32 -3.19 13.82
C ASN A 75 -1.62 -3.30 13.03
N ARG A 76 -1.97 -2.29 12.21
CA ARG A 76 -3.19 -2.33 11.40
C ARG A 76 -3.09 -3.38 10.29
N LEU A 77 -1.97 -3.42 9.56
CA LEU A 77 -1.74 -4.41 8.51
C LEU A 77 -1.52 -5.81 9.10
N GLY A 78 -0.87 -5.93 10.26
CA GLY A 78 -0.73 -7.19 10.98
C GLY A 78 -2.07 -7.74 11.46
N LYS A 79 -3.00 -6.87 11.89
CA LYS A 79 -4.38 -7.28 12.18
C LYS A 79 -5.10 -7.77 10.93
N VAL A 80 -4.99 -7.04 9.83
CA VAL A 80 -5.57 -7.44 8.53
C VAL A 80 -5.03 -8.79 8.07
N GLN A 81 -3.73 -9.01 8.21
CA GLN A 81 -3.07 -10.28 7.92
C GLN A 81 -3.65 -11.40 8.79
N LYS A 82 -3.68 -11.22 10.12
CA LYS A 82 -4.19 -12.21 11.07
C LYS A 82 -5.66 -12.56 10.85
N GLU A 83 -6.49 -11.57 10.52
CA GLU A 83 -7.93 -11.73 10.29
C GLU A 83 -8.27 -12.09 8.84
N TRP A 84 -7.27 -12.18 7.96
CA TRP A 84 -7.43 -12.40 6.51
C TRP A 84 -8.47 -11.47 5.86
N SER A 85 -8.55 -10.24 6.38
CA SER A 85 -9.62 -9.30 6.05
C SER A 85 -9.33 -8.59 4.72
N PRO A 86 -10.21 -8.68 3.71
CA PRO A 86 -9.98 -8.00 2.46
C PRO A 86 -10.20 -6.49 2.58
N PHE A 87 -9.46 -5.72 1.79
CA PHE A 87 -9.65 -4.28 1.61
C PHE A 87 -9.59 -3.91 0.13
N LEU A 88 -10.17 -2.76 -0.23
CA LEU A 88 -10.08 -2.25 -1.60
C LEU A 88 -8.68 -1.71 -1.88
N TYR A 89 -8.01 -2.19 -2.91
CA TYR A 89 -6.69 -1.68 -3.26
C TYR A 89 -6.74 -0.83 -4.53
N PHE A 90 -6.13 0.34 -4.45
CA PHE A 90 -6.03 1.29 -5.55
C PHE A 90 -4.59 1.75 -5.72
N LYS A 91 -4.16 1.86 -6.97
CA LYS A 91 -2.84 2.38 -7.32
C LYS A 91 -2.94 3.59 -8.24
N GLU A 92 -2.14 4.59 -7.95
CA GLU A 92 -2.12 5.80 -8.76
C GLU A 92 -1.51 5.53 -10.14
N LYS A 93 -2.22 5.87 -11.20
CA LYS A 93 -1.76 5.83 -12.59
C LYS A 93 -2.19 7.14 -13.26
N ASN A 94 -1.23 7.94 -13.71
CA ASN A 94 -1.46 9.18 -14.46
C ASN A 94 -2.43 10.16 -13.77
N GLY A 95 -2.37 10.28 -12.44
CA GLY A 95 -3.25 11.17 -11.66
C GLY A 95 -4.62 10.61 -11.30
N GLU A 96 -4.94 9.39 -11.75
CA GLU A 96 -6.15 8.66 -11.38
C GLU A 96 -5.82 7.42 -10.55
N TRP A 97 -6.84 6.78 -9.98
CA TRP A 97 -6.70 5.58 -9.15
C TRP A 97 -7.21 4.35 -9.90
N SER A 98 -6.28 3.51 -10.34
CA SER A 98 -6.55 2.18 -10.89
C SER A 98 -7.01 1.26 -9.77
N TYR A 99 -8.20 0.67 -9.88
CA TYR A 99 -8.63 -0.36 -8.95
C TYR A 99 -7.88 -1.67 -9.22
N MET A 100 -7.29 -2.24 -8.18
CA MET A 100 -6.44 -3.43 -8.27
C MET A 100 -7.13 -4.68 -7.73
N GLY A 101 -8.40 -4.58 -7.33
CA GLY A 101 -9.15 -5.68 -6.72
C GLY A 101 -9.26 -5.58 -5.20
N HIS A 102 -9.89 -6.60 -4.61
CA HIS A 102 -9.81 -6.81 -3.17
C HIS A 102 -8.45 -7.42 -2.87
N SER A 103 -7.75 -6.88 -1.89
CA SER A 103 -6.45 -7.36 -1.47
C SER A 103 -6.47 -7.75 0.00
N LYS A 104 -5.65 -8.72 0.34
CA LYS A 104 -5.33 -9.13 1.70
C LYS A 104 -3.83 -8.95 1.92
N VAL A 105 -3.42 -8.87 3.18
CA VAL A 105 -2.00 -8.91 3.52
C VAL A 105 -1.62 -10.38 3.69
N ASP A 106 -0.74 -10.85 2.83
CA ASP A 106 -0.16 -12.20 2.91
C ASP A 106 0.95 -12.21 3.96
N ARG A 107 1.94 -11.34 3.79
CA ARG A 107 3.13 -11.25 4.63
C ARG A 107 3.53 -9.81 4.94
N LEU A 108 4.20 -9.63 6.07
CA LEU A 108 4.88 -8.39 6.45
C LEU A 108 6.38 -8.68 6.55
N LEU A 109 7.18 -8.03 5.73
CA LEU A 109 8.60 -8.30 5.57
C LEU A 109 9.44 -7.08 5.96
N GLU A 110 10.63 -7.35 6.49
CA GLU A 110 11.63 -6.32 6.73
C GLU A 110 12.33 -5.93 5.42
N PRO A 111 12.70 -4.64 5.23
CA PRO A 111 13.34 -4.17 3.99
C PRO A 111 14.65 -4.89 3.61
N GLY A 112 15.37 -5.44 4.58
CA GLY A 112 16.62 -6.17 4.36
C GLY A 112 16.51 -7.68 4.54
N SER A 113 15.29 -8.23 4.62
CA SER A 113 15.11 -9.67 4.79
C SER A 113 15.51 -10.46 3.54
N GLU A 114 16.06 -11.65 3.75
CA GLU A 114 16.37 -12.59 2.67
C GLU A 114 15.11 -12.95 1.87
N GLU A 115 13.99 -13.14 2.56
CA GLU A 115 12.69 -13.42 1.94
C GLU A 115 12.24 -12.31 0.97
N LEU A 116 12.37 -11.03 1.36
CA LEU A 116 12.04 -9.93 0.46
C LEU A 116 13.02 -9.87 -0.72
N THR A 117 14.29 -10.17 -0.48
CA THR A 117 15.32 -10.17 -1.53
C THR A 117 15.00 -11.21 -2.60
N LEU A 118 14.68 -12.44 -2.19
CA LEU A 118 14.27 -13.51 -3.11
C LEU A 118 12.99 -13.13 -3.88
N LEU A 119 11.98 -12.59 -3.20
CA LEU A 119 10.74 -12.17 -3.84
C LEU A 119 10.96 -11.08 -4.89
N LEU A 120 11.83 -10.11 -4.62
CA LEU A 120 12.15 -9.05 -5.56
C LEU A 120 12.98 -9.57 -6.75
N ASP A 121 13.90 -10.49 -6.51
CA ASP A 121 14.73 -11.12 -7.55
C ASP A 121 13.86 -11.90 -8.56
N GLU A 122 12.89 -12.67 -8.08
CA GLU A 122 11.88 -13.34 -8.93
C GLU A 122 11.10 -12.36 -9.82
N MET A 123 10.93 -11.12 -9.37
CA MET A 123 10.28 -10.04 -10.11
C MET A 123 11.24 -9.22 -10.98
N GLY A 124 12.53 -9.55 -11.02
CA GLY A 124 13.56 -8.78 -11.72
C GLY A 124 13.77 -7.38 -11.12
N CYS A 125 13.62 -7.26 -9.80
CA CYS A 125 13.71 -6.01 -9.04
C CYS A 125 14.74 -6.14 -7.92
N THR A 126 15.28 -5.00 -7.46
CA THR A 126 16.18 -4.97 -6.30
C THR A 126 15.79 -3.86 -5.33
N LEU A 127 16.04 -4.09 -4.04
CA LEU A 127 15.88 -3.08 -3.00
C LEU A 127 17.19 -2.96 -2.22
N GLU A 128 17.85 -1.82 -2.35
CA GLU A 128 19.21 -1.64 -1.83
C GLU A 128 19.27 -0.52 -0.80
N LYS A 129 20.06 -0.71 0.26
CA LYS A 129 20.41 0.36 1.19
C LYS A 129 21.43 1.27 0.50
N VAL A 130 21.01 2.49 0.17
CA VAL A 130 21.84 3.47 -0.55
C VAL A 130 22.40 4.57 0.36
N GLY A 131 22.07 4.54 1.65
CA GLY A 131 22.57 5.49 2.62
C GLY A 131 21.81 5.44 3.94
N GLU A 132 21.92 6.54 4.68
CA GLU A 132 21.32 6.70 5.99
C GLU A 132 20.89 8.15 6.19
N ALA A 133 19.76 8.37 6.87
CA ALA A 133 19.32 9.70 7.28
C ALA A 133 18.62 9.62 8.64
N ASP A 134 19.02 10.48 9.57
CA ASP A 134 18.57 10.48 10.97
C ASP A 134 18.70 9.10 11.64
N GLY A 135 19.84 8.43 11.43
CA GLY A 135 20.11 7.09 12.00
C GLY A 135 19.25 5.97 11.41
N LYS A 136 18.50 6.21 10.32
CA LYS A 136 17.65 5.22 9.65
C LYS A 136 18.13 4.94 8.24
N PRO A 137 18.16 3.66 7.81
CA PRO A 137 18.58 3.29 6.47
C PRO A 137 17.65 3.89 5.40
N LEU A 138 18.25 4.36 4.31
CA LEU A 138 17.55 4.81 3.12
C LEU A 138 17.61 3.70 2.07
N TRP A 139 16.44 3.30 1.58
CA TRP A 139 16.26 2.21 0.63
C TRP A 139 15.84 2.73 -0.74
N GLN A 140 16.48 2.24 -1.79
CA GLN A 140 16.11 2.54 -3.17
C GLN A 140 15.62 1.26 -3.86
N LEU A 141 14.40 1.33 -4.39
CA LEU A 141 13.87 0.29 -5.26
C LEU A 141 14.36 0.54 -6.69
N SER A 142 14.86 -0.50 -7.33
CA SER A 142 15.12 -0.58 -8.77
C SER A 142 14.17 -1.63 -9.35
N ALA A 143 13.41 -1.25 -10.38
CA ALA A 143 12.41 -2.12 -10.98
C ALA A 143 12.40 -1.91 -12.51
N PHE A 144 12.44 -3.01 -13.26
CA PHE A 144 12.37 -3.01 -14.72
C PHE A 144 13.43 -2.15 -15.41
N GLY A 145 14.62 -2.01 -14.81
CA GLY A 145 15.73 -1.20 -15.34
C GLY A 145 15.64 0.30 -15.03
N TRP A 146 14.70 0.72 -14.17
CA TRP A 146 14.54 2.13 -13.76
C TRP A 146 14.44 2.26 -12.24
N GLN A 147 14.57 3.50 -11.74
CA GLN A 147 14.30 3.80 -10.34
C GLN A 147 12.82 3.56 -10.02
N GLY A 148 12.55 2.56 -9.18
CA GLY A 148 11.21 2.23 -8.71
C GLY A 148 10.65 3.26 -7.75
N PHE A 149 11.48 3.90 -6.93
CA PHE A 149 11.10 5.10 -6.16
C PHE A 149 11.70 6.36 -6.78
N ASN A 150 10.95 7.46 -6.78
CA ASN A 150 11.46 8.77 -7.19
C ASN A 150 12.62 9.28 -6.31
N ARG A 151 12.73 8.77 -5.08
CA ARG A 151 13.82 9.06 -4.14
C ARG A 151 13.95 7.93 -3.11
N PRO A 152 15.14 7.74 -2.51
CA PRO A 152 15.34 6.78 -1.43
C PRO A 152 14.38 7.01 -0.26
N ARG A 153 13.95 5.93 0.39
CA ARG A 153 12.90 5.93 1.42
C ARG A 153 13.38 5.31 2.72
N LYS A 154 12.94 5.89 3.84
CA LYS A 154 13.02 5.25 5.17
C LYS A 154 11.87 4.26 5.28
N LEU A 155 12.12 3.03 4.85
CA LEU A 155 11.14 1.96 4.93
C LEU A 155 11.13 1.40 6.35
N GLU A 156 9.94 1.22 6.90
CA GLU A 156 9.75 0.54 8.19
C GLU A 156 9.46 -0.96 7.95
N PHE A 157 8.64 -1.28 6.93
CA PHE A 157 8.35 -2.65 6.50
C PHE A 157 7.69 -2.66 5.11
N ILE A 158 7.59 -3.85 4.52
CA ILE A 158 6.90 -4.10 3.25
C ILE A 158 5.73 -5.02 3.52
N ALA A 159 4.55 -4.71 2.99
CA ALA A 159 3.41 -5.63 2.98
C ALA A 159 3.29 -6.32 1.63
N VAL A 160 3.33 -7.65 1.63
CA VAL A 160 3.02 -8.47 0.45
C VAL A 160 1.51 -8.64 0.37
N LEU A 161 0.96 -8.31 -0.80
CA LEU A 161 -0.47 -8.36 -1.05
C LEU A 161 -0.84 -9.58 -1.89
N GLN A 162 -1.93 -10.23 -1.48
CA GLN A 162 -2.62 -11.20 -2.31
C GLN A 162 -3.91 -10.55 -2.84
N GLN A 163 -4.05 -10.49 -4.16
CA GLN A 163 -5.25 -9.99 -4.82
C GLN A 163 -6.20 -11.17 -5.11
N ASP A 164 -7.48 -11.01 -4.77
CA ASP A 164 -8.53 -11.92 -5.23
C ASP A 164 -8.78 -11.59 -6.72
N VAL A 165 -8.28 -12.43 -7.64
CA VAL A 165 -8.48 -12.32 -9.11
C VAL A 165 -9.84 -12.86 -9.50
#